data_AF-A0A3B1AG82-F1
#
_entry.id   AF-A0A3B1AG82-F1
#
_cell.length_a   1.000
_cell.length_b   1.000
_cell.length_c   1.000
_cell.angle_alpha   90.00
_cell.angle_beta   90.00
_cell.angle_gamma   90.00
#
_symmetry.space_group_name_H-M   'P 1'
#
loop_
_entity.id
_entity.type
_entity.pdbx_description
1 polymer ?
#
loop_
_entity_poly.entity_id
_entity_poly.type
_entity_poly.pdbx_seq_one_letter_code
_entity_poly.pdbx_strand_id
1 'polypeptide(L)'
;MPDLIKAQDNALAVAAEPFLGQTGFLLISLGALFSIASALNATLFGGANVAYALARDGELPQEFNRKLWFGSGEGLYLTAALGIVFALTFNLNGIASITSGVFMVIYLFVLYSHWKLKDRYGGNPLIIATGFLVVAAVFLLLLNYQWHTDRNSFYGTCIVLGGSMLVELVYRGITKRGFIQRELALLKKEKETLRSEMSEELDQLLHKK
;
A
#
# COMPACT_ATOMS: atom_id res chain seq x y z
N MET A 1 7.83 -25.97 -24.51
CA MET A 1 6.78 -26.42 -23.57
C MET A 1 5.46 -25.71 -23.90
N PRO A 2 4.75 -26.10 -24.97
CA PRO A 2 3.47 -25.48 -25.34
C PRO A 2 2.35 -25.72 -24.31
N ASP A 3 2.45 -26.80 -23.52
CA ASP A 3 1.45 -27.15 -22.50
C ASP A 3 1.48 -26.19 -21.29
N LEU A 4 2.67 -25.67 -20.91
CA LEU A 4 2.79 -24.67 -19.84
C LEU A 4 2.26 -23.29 -20.23
N ILE A 5 2.33 -22.96 -21.52
CA ILE A 5 1.77 -21.70 -22.04
C ILE A 5 0.24 -21.76 -22.04
N LYS A 6 -0.35 -22.94 -22.35
CA LYS A 6 -1.80 -23.16 -22.23
C LYS A 6 -2.28 -23.21 -20.78
N ALA A 7 -1.44 -23.71 -19.88
CA ALA A 7 -1.70 -23.81 -18.45
C ALA A 7 -1.21 -22.59 -17.66
N GLN A 8 -1.17 -21.39 -18.24
CA GLN A 8 -0.57 -20.21 -17.58
C GLN A 8 -1.15 -19.95 -16.18
N ASP A 9 -2.46 -20.12 -16.01
CA ASP A 9 -3.17 -19.86 -14.75
C ASP A 9 -2.87 -20.90 -13.65
N ASN A 10 -2.41 -22.10 -14.03
CA ASN A 10 -2.10 -23.21 -13.12
C ASN A 10 -0.75 -23.87 -13.45
N ALA A 11 0.20 -23.09 -13.96
CA ALA A 11 1.43 -23.60 -14.56
C ALA A 11 2.27 -24.43 -13.60
N LEU A 12 2.30 -24.05 -12.31
CA LEU A 12 3.02 -24.78 -11.27
C LEU A 12 2.40 -26.15 -10.97
N ALA A 13 1.07 -26.26 -11.02
CA ALA A 13 0.38 -27.53 -10.80
C ALA A 13 0.63 -28.49 -11.96
N VAL A 14 0.52 -28.01 -13.19
CA VAL A 14 0.82 -28.79 -14.40
C VAL A 14 2.31 -29.17 -14.48
N ALA A 15 3.21 -28.27 -14.07
CA ALA A 15 4.64 -28.57 -14.02
C ALA A 15 5.01 -29.64 -12.98
N ALA A 16 4.18 -29.85 -11.96
CA ALA A 16 4.39 -30.88 -10.93
C ALA A 16 3.95 -32.28 -11.40
N GLU A 17 3.02 -32.37 -12.35
CA GLU A 17 2.45 -33.63 -12.82
C GLU A 17 3.49 -34.62 -13.39
N PRO A 18 4.48 -34.22 -14.22
CA PRO A 18 5.49 -35.13 -14.76
C PRO A 18 6.38 -35.80 -13.71
N PHE A 19 6.56 -35.18 -12.54
CA PHE A 19 7.48 -35.65 -11.51
C PHE A 19 6.77 -36.28 -10.30
N LEU A 20 5.56 -35.81 -9.99
CA LEU A 20 4.81 -36.18 -8.79
C LEU A 20 3.44 -36.81 -9.10
N GLY A 21 3.11 -36.97 -10.39
CA GLY A 21 1.83 -37.49 -10.87
C GLY A 21 0.64 -36.62 -10.47
N GLN A 22 -0.56 -37.22 -10.55
CA GLN A 22 -1.82 -36.55 -10.23
C GLN A 22 -1.90 -36.09 -8.76
N THR A 23 -1.24 -36.81 -7.85
CA THR A 23 -1.15 -36.43 -6.43
C THR A 23 -0.38 -35.12 -6.25
N GLY A 24 0.73 -34.92 -6.98
CA GLY A 24 1.47 -33.67 -6.97
C GLY A 24 0.68 -32.50 -7.55
N PHE A 25 0.00 -32.71 -8.68
CA PHE A 25 -0.90 -31.73 -9.26
C PHE A 25 -1.96 -31.26 -8.23
N LEU A 26 -2.60 -32.20 -7.53
CA LEU A 26 -3.64 -31.92 -6.54
C LEU A 26 -3.08 -31.19 -5.32
N LEU A 27 -1.93 -31.62 -4.80
CA LEU A 27 -1.27 -30.96 -3.67
C LEU A 27 -0.90 -29.51 -3.97
N ILE A 28 -0.28 -29.25 -5.14
CA ILE A 28 0.08 -27.89 -5.55
C ILE A 28 -1.18 -27.04 -5.76
N SER A 29 -2.23 -27.61 -6.35
CA SER A 29 -3.49 -26.89 -6.55
C SER A 29 -4.17 -26.50 -5.23
N LEU A 30 -4.27 -27.43 -4.27
CA LEU A 30 -4.82 -27.14 -2.94
C LEU A 30 -3.95 -26.14 -2.18
N GLY A 31 -2.62 -26.30 -2.23
CA GLY A 31 -1.68 -25.37 -1.63
C GLY A 31 -1.83 -23.95 -2.20
N ALA A 32 -2.00 -23.83 -3.52
CA ALA A 32 -2.25 -22.55 -4.18
C ALA A 32 -3.56 -21.91 -3.72
N LEU A 33 -4.65 -22.67 -3.62
CA LEU A 33 -5.94 -22.16 -3.15
C LEU A 33 -5.87 -21.64 -1.71
N PHE A 34 -5.26 -22.40 -0.79
CA PHE A 34 -5.08 -21.94 0.60
C PHE A 34 -4.14 -20.73 0.69
N SER A 35 -3.08 -20.70 -0.12
CA SER A 35 -2.14 -19.57 -0.18
C SER A 35 -2.84 -18.29 -0.65
N ILE A 36 -3.62 -18.35 -1.74
CA ILE A 36 -4.38 -17.21 -2.27
C ILE A 36 -5.43 -16.75 -1.25
N ALA A 37 -6.17 -17.67 -0.64
CA ALA A 37 -7.16 -17.33 0.38
C ALA A 37 -6.54 -16.62 1.59
N SER A 38 -5.39 -17.12 2.08
CA SER A 38 -4.65 -16.49 3.17
C SER A 38 -4.12 -15.09 2.80
N ALA A 39 -3.55 -14.94 1.60
CA ALA A 39 -3.05 -13.66 1.11
C ALA A 39 -4.16 -12.62 0.93
N LEU A 40 -5.33 -13.03 0.41
CA LEU A 40 -6.52 -12.17 0.32
C LEU A 40 -7.00 -11.75 1.71
N ASN A 41 -7.08 -12.69 2.64
CA ASN A 41 -7.47 -12.43 4.02
C ASN A 41 -6.55 -11.39 4.67
N ALA A 42 -5.24 -11.58 4.56
CA ALA A 42 -4.24 -10.65 5.10
C ALA A 42 -4.30 -9.27 4.43
N THR A 43 -4.56 -9.21 3.11
CA THR A 43 -4.63 -7.94 2.37
C THR A 43 -5.88 -7.15 2.76
N LEU A 44 -7.03 -7.82 2.86
CA LEU A 44 -8.28 -7.18 3.28
C LEU A 44 -8.17 -6.66 4.73
N PHE A 45 -7.79 -7.52 5.68
CA PHE A 45 -7.68 -7.16 7.10
C PHE A 45 -6.51 -6.23 7.41
N GLY A 46 -5.39 -6.37 6.70
CA GLY A 46 -4.25 -5.46 6.79
C GLY A 46 -4.59 -4.06 6.28
N GLY A 47 -5.25 -3.97 5.12
CA GLY A 47 -5.68 -2.69 4.54
C GLY A 47 -6.64 -1.91 5.46
N ALA A 48 -7.58 -2.61 6.11
CA ALA A 48 -8.49 -1.97 7.07
C ALA A 48 -7.76 -1.37 8.28
N ASN A 49 -6.74 -2.05 8.80
CA ASN A 49 -5.92 -1.51 9.89
C ASN A 49 -5.14 -0.26 9.47
N VAL A 50 -4.62 -0.24 8.24
CA VAL A 50 -3.93 0.93 7.67
C VAL A 50 -4.91 2.10 7.50
N ALA A 51 -6.08 1.86 6.91
CA ALA A 51 -7.11 2.89 6.76
C ALA A 51 -7.57 3.47 8.10
N TYR A 52 -7.77 2.60 9.10
CA TYR A 52 -8.09 3.02 10.47
C TYR A 52 -6.98 3.87 11.09
N ALA A 53 -5.71 3.46 10.96
CA ALA A 53 -4.58 4.22 11.48
C ALA A 53 -4.49 5.61 10.83
N LEU A 54 -4.61 5.70 9.50
CA LEU A 54 -4.63 6.98 8.78
C LEU A 54 -5.81 7.86 9.20
N ALA A 55 -7.00 7.28 9.39
CA ALA A 55 -8.19 8.02 9.83
C ALA A 55 -8.07 8.54 11.26
N ARG A 56 -7.57 7.71 12.18
CA ARG A 56 -7.26 8.08 13.56
C ARG A 56 -6.25 9.21 13.62
N ASP A 57 -5.24 9.16 12.75
CA ASP A 57 -4.18 10.17 12.66
C ASP A 57 -4.62 11.42 11.85
N GLY A 58 -5.88 11.45 11.39
CA GLY A 58 -6.50 12.60 10.73
C GLY A 58 -6.19 12.75 9.24
N GLU A 59 -5.63 11.72 8.60
CA GLU A 59 -5.33 11.71 7.16
C GLU A 59 -6.50 11.21 6.31
N LEU A 60 -7.47 10.48 6.89
CA LEU A 60 -8.69 9.99 6.22
C LEU A 60 -9.98 10.43 6.96
N PRO A 61 -11.17 10.30 6.35
CA PRO A 61 -12.45 10.66 6.98
C PRO A 61 -12.65 9.97 8.34
N GLN A 62 -13.29 10.64 9.32
CA GLN A 62 -13.46 10.11 10.69
C GLN A 62 -14.31 8.84 10.74
N GLU A 63 -15.09 8.59 9.70
CA GLU A 63 -15.89 7.41 9.44
C GLU A 63 -15.02 6.15 9.40
N PHE A 64 -13.75 6.27 8.97
CA PHE A 64 -12.74 5.21 9.00
C PHE A 64 -12.06 5.03 10.38
N ASN A 65 -12.26 5.93 11.35
CA ASN A 65 -11.71 5.85 12.73
C ASN A 65 -12.56 4.98 13.67
N ARG A 66 -13.55 4.22 13.14
CA ARG A 66 -14.38 3.35 13.96
C ARG A 66 -13.62 2.06 14.29
N LYS A 67 -13.34 1.84 15.58
CA LYS A 67 -12.47 0.76 16.12
C LYS A 67 -12.81 -0.69 15.71
N LEU A 68 -13.94 -0.95 15.07
CA LEU A 68 -14.35 -2.30 14.68
C LEU A 68 -14.85 -2.30 13.23
N TRP A 69 -14.12 -3.00 12.36
CA TRP A 69 -14.62 -3.36 11.02
C TRP A 69 -15.89 -4.25 11.08
N PHE A 70 -16.23 -4.81 12.25
CA PHE A 70 -17.51 -5.49 12.48
C PHE A 70 -18.74 -4.56 12.46
N GLY A 71 -18.56 -3.24 12.43
CA GLY A 71 -19.67 -2.27 12.35
C GLY A 71 -19.66 -1.38 11.10
N SER A 72 -18.71 -1.53 10.18
CA SER A 72 -18.57 -0.65 9.01
C SER A 72 -18.14 -1.47 7.78
N GLY A 73 -19.04 -2.34 7.32
CA GLY A 73 -18.83 -3.18 6.14
C GLY A 73 -18.65 -2.40 4.83
N GLU A 74 -18.94 -1.10 4.80
CA GLU A 74 -18.88 -0.25 3.61
C GLU A 74 -17.51 -0.27 2.93
N GLY A 75 -16.40 -0.20 3.69
CA GLY A 75 -15.05 -0.28 3.15
C GLY A 75 -14.69 -1.67 2.58
N LEU A 76 -15.23 -2.74 3.17
CA LEU A 76 -15.06 -4.11 2.65
C LEU A 76 -15.81 -4.29 1.34
N TYR A 77 -17.09 -3.90 1.31
CA TYR A 77 -17.92 -3.96 0.12
C TYR A 77 -17.34 -3.10 -1.00
N LEU A 78 -16.83 -1.91 -0.69
CA LEU A 78 -16.17 -1.05 -1.66
C LEU A 78 -14.89 -1.70 -2.21
N THR A 79 -14.01 -2.22 -1.34
CA THR A 79 -12.77 -2.88 -1.76
C THR A 79 -13.05 -4.13 -2.59
N ALA A 80 -14.03 -4.94 -2.19
CA ALA A 80 -14.46 -6.11 -2.93
C ALA A 80 -15.09 -5.74 -4.28
N ALA A 81 -15.95 -4.73 -4.33
CA ALA A 81 -16.56 -4.24 -5.57
C ALA A 81 -15.51 -3.71 -6.55
N LEU A 82 -14.55 -2.91 -6.06
CA LEU A 82 -13.41 -2.46 -6.88
C LEU A 82 -12.58 -3.65 -7.37
N GLY A 83 -12.29 -4.62 -6.50
CA GLY A 83 -11.59 -5.85 -6.89
C GLY A 83 -12.31 -6.61 -8.01
N ILE A 84 -13.63 -6.76 -7.92
CA ILE A 84 -14.45 -7.39 -8.96
C ILE A 84 -14.41 -6.58 -10.27
N VAL A 85 -14.54 -5.25 -10.21
CA VAL A 85 -14.44 -4.39 -11.40
C VAL A 85 -13.08 -4.56 -12.08
N PHE A 86 -11.99 -4.59 -11.32
CA PHE A 86 -10.65 -4.83 -11.87
C PHE A 86 -10.52 -6.21 -12.50
N ALA A 87 -11.01 -7.27 -11.82
CA ALA A 87 -10.98 -8.64 -12.32
C ALA A 87 -11.83 -8.84 -13.60
N LEU A 88 -12.90 -8.07 -13.77
CA LEU A 88 -13.75 -8.11 -14.98
C LEU A 88 -13.22 -7.24 -16.13
N THR A 89 -12.44 -6.20 -15.81
CA THR A 89 -11.96 -5.22 -16.81
C THR A 89 -10.60 -5.60 -17.38
N PHE A 90 -9.72 -6.21 -16.58
CA PHE A 90 -8.33 -6.49 -16.92
C PHE A 90 -8.03 -7.99 -16.84
N ASN A 91 -7.11 -8.46 -17.69
CA ASN A 91 -6.58 -9.81 -17.59
C ASN A 91 -5.52 -9.91 -16.46
N LEU A 92 -5.08 -11.15 -16.13
CA LEU A 92 -4.12 -11.39 -15.04
C LEU A 92 -2.80 -10.61 -15.23
N ASN A 93 -2.25 -10.58 -16.44
CA ASN A 93 -1.03 -9.84 -16.76
C ASN A 93 -1.21 -8.32 -16.57
N GLY A 94 -2.38 -7.81 -16.92
CA GLY A 94 -2.73 -6.41 -16.79
C GLY A 94 -2.90 -5.99 -15.33
N ILE A 95 -3.63 -6.78 -14.53
CA ILE A 95 -3.77 -6.56 -13.09
C ILE A 95 -2.39 -6.56 -12.42
N ALA A 96 -1.54 -7.54 -12.75
CA ALA A 96 -0.18 -7.61 -12.24
C ALA A 96 0.64 -6.37 -12.62
N SER A 97 0.59 -5.95 -13.89
CA SER A 97 1.30 -4.79 -14.40
C SER A 97 0.84 -3.49 -13.74
N ILE A 98 -0.47 -3.30 -13.57
CA ILE A 98 -1.03 -2.12 -12.89
C ILE A 98 -0.57 -2.07 -11.43
N THR A 99 -0.68 -3.20 -10.74
CA THR A 99 -0.30 -3.33 -9.33
C THR A 99 1.20 -3.05 -9.14
N SER A 100 2.06 -3.59 -10.01
CA SER A 100 3.49 -3.29 -10.00
C SER A 100 3.78 -1.80 -10.21
N GLY A 101 3.08 -1.15 -11.14
CA GLY A 101 3.20 0.29 -11.37
C GLY A 101 2.87 1.12 -10.12
N VAL A 102 1.78 0.79 -9.44
CA VAL A 102 1.38 1.45 -8.18
C VAL A 102 2.46 1.26 -7.10
N PHE A 103 2.95 0.04 -6.88
CA PHE A 103 4.01 -0.22 -5.89
C PHE A 103 5.32 0.50 -6.22
N MET A 104 5.70 0.58 -7.50
CA MET A 104 6.90 1.33 -7.91
C MET A 104 6.79 2.81 -7.57
N VAL A 105 5.63 3.44 -7.81
CA VAL A 105 5.41 4.84 -7.41
C VAL A 105 5.53 5.01 -5.90
N ILE A 106 4.94 4.10 -5.11
CA ILE A 106 5.09 4.10 -3.65
C ILE A 106 6.57 4.01 -3.27
N TYR A 107 7.34 3.09 -3.87
CA TYR A 107 8.77 2.94 -3.59
C TYR A 107 9.59 4.18 -3.98
N LEU A 108 9.25 4.85 -5.07
CA LEU A 108 9.90 6.12 -5.44
C LEU A 108 9.69 7.19 -4.38
N PHE A 109 8.48 7.33 -3.85
CA PHE A 109 8.20 8.27 -2.77
C PHE A 109 8.91 7.88 -1.46
N VAL A 110 8.99 6.59 -1.14
CA VAL A 110 9.71 6.09 0.04
C VAL A 110 11.21 6.38 -0.09
N LEU A 111 11.82 6.07 -1.23
CA LEU A 111 13.25 6.33 -1.49
C LEU A 111 13.56 7.83 -1.50
N TYR A 112 12.69 8.64 -2.09
CA TYR A 112 12.82 10.10 -2.05
C TYR A 112 12.74 10.64 -0.62
N SER A 113 11.81 10.12 0.18
CA SER A 113 11.68 10.49 1.59
C SER A 113 12.90 10.06 2.40
N HIS A 114 13.44 8.87 2.14
CA HIS A 114 14.69 8.42 2.76
C HIS A 114 15.86 9.32 2.37
N TRP A 115 15.99 9.69 1.10
CA TRP A 115 17.01 10.65 0.67
C TRP A 115 16.92 11.99 1.42
N LYS A 116 15.71 12.52 1.61
CA LYS A 116 15.48 13.77 2.34
C LYS A 116 15.78 13.65 3.84
N LEU A 117 15.55 12.48 4.43
CA LEU A 117 15.71 12.21 5.85
C LEU A 117 17.03 11.49 6.19
N LYS A 118 17.94 11.33 5.23
CA LYS A 118 19.19 10.59 5.38
C LYS A 118 20.08 11.12 6.51
N ASP A 119 20.01 12.42 6.79
CA ASP A 119 20.81 13.04 7.85
C ASP A 119 20.31 12.64 9.25
N ARG A 120 19.04 12.21 9.38
CA ARG A 120 18.44 11.76 10.66
C ARG A 120 18.49 10.25 10.85
N TYR A 121 18.26 9.47 9.80
CA TYR A 121 18.16 8.00 9.88
C TYR A 121 19.37 7.26 9.29
N GLY A 122 20.34 7.99 8.75
CA GLY A 122 21.50 7.43 8.07
C GLY A 122 21.16 6.75 6.74
N GLY A 123 22.14 6.02 6.22
CA GLY A 123 22.08 5.34 4.93
C GLY A 123 23.08 5.89 3.93
N ASN A 124 23.68 5.01 3.13
CA ASN A 124 24.62 5.42 2.10
C ASN A 124 23.86 6.14 0.97
N PRO A 125 24.15 7.43 0.69
CA PRO A 125 23.47 8.18 -0.36
C PRO A 125 23.55 7.48 -1.71
N LEU A 126 24.70 6.85 -2.04
CA LEU A 126 24.86 6.15 -3.31
C LEU A 126 23.86 5.01 -3.47
N ILE A 127 23.61 4.22 -2.41
CA ILE A 127 22.66 3.10 -2.44
C ILE A 127 21.23 3.61 -2.61
N ILE A 128 20.86 4.68 -1.92
CA ILE A 128 19.52 5.28 -2.03
C ILE A 128 19.31 5.85 -3.44
N ALA A 129 20.31 6.56 -3.97
CA ALA A 129 20.24 7.15 -5.30
C ALA A 129 20.18 6.09 -6.41
N THR A 130 21.01 5.04 -6.33
CA THR A 130 20.97 3.95 -7.31
C THR A 130 19.66 3.18 -7.23
N GLY A 131 19.15 2.89 -6.02
CA GLY A 131 17.85 2.29 -5.83
C GLY A 131 16.73 3.11 -6.47
N PHE A 132 16.72 4.43 -6.24
CA PHE A 132 15.74 5.33 -6.86
C PHE A 132 15.83 5.32 -8.38
N LEU A 133 17.04 5.41 -8.94
CA LEU A 133 17.25 5.39 -10.39
C LEU A 133 16.81 4.06 -11.02
N VAL A 134 17.13 2.92 -10.38
CA VAL A 134 16.72 1.59 -10.87
C VAL A 134 15.19 1.46 -10.85
N VAL A 135 14.54 1.80 -9.74
CA VAL A 135 13.08 1.73 -9.62
C VAL A 135 12.42 2.67 -10.63
N ALA A 136 12.95 3.87 -10.83
CA ALA A 136 12.45 4.83 -11.81
C ALA A 136 12.61 4.30 -13.24
N ALA A 137 13.78 3.73 -13.57
CA ALA A 137 14.02 3.15 -14.88
C ALA A 137 13.08 1.97 -15.17
N VAL A 138 12.91 1.05 -14.21
CA VAL A 138 11.98 -0.08 -14.35
C VAL A 138 10.53 0.40 -14.49
N PHE A 139 10.13 1.43 -13.75
CA PHE A 139 8.80 2.02 -13.89
C PHE A 139 8.57 2.61 -15.28
N LEU A 140 9.54 3.35 -15.83
CA LEU A 140 9.47 3.88 -17.19
C LEU A 140 9.44 2.76 -18.25
N LEU A 141 10.24 1.70 -18.06
CA LEU A 141 10.20 0.52 -18.92
C LEU A 141 8.85 -0.20 -18.85
N LEU A 142 8.25 -0.30 -17.67
CA LEU A 142 6.93 -0.88 -17.47
C LEU A 142 5.86 -0.07 -18.20
N LEU A 143 5.88 1.26 -18.10
CA LEU A 143 4.95 2.13 -18.83
C LEU A 143 5.11 1.99 -20.34
N ASN A 144 6.35 1.90 -20.82
CA ASN A 144 6.63 1.67 -22.24
C ASN A 144 6.10 0.30 -22.70
N TYR A 145 6.33 -0.75 -21.90
CA TYR A 145 5.80 -2.09 -22.14
C TYR A 145 4.27 -2.10 -22.20
N GLN A 146 3.60 -1.49 -21.21
CA GLN A 146 2.14 -1.39 -21.20
C GLN A 146 1.62 -0.65 -22.45
N TRP A 147 2.27 0.43 -22.87
CA TRP A 147 1.86 1.18 -24.06
C TRP A 147 1.88 0.34 -25.35
N HIS A 148 2.87 -0.54 -25.48
CA HIS A 148 3.05 -1.35 -26.69
C HIS A 148 2.29 -2.69 -26.65
N THR A 149 2.17 -3.31 -25.47
CA THR A 149 1.59 -4.64 -25.31
C THR A 149 0.13 -4.62 -24.90
N ASP A 150 -0.26 -3.76 -23.95
CA ASP A 150 -1.62 -3.69 -23.42
C ASP A 150 -1.98 -2.28 -22.95
N ARG A 151 -2.57 -1.51 -23.87
CA ARG A 151 -2.96 -0.11 -23.61
C ARG A 151 -4.02 0.00 -22.51
N ASN A 152 -4.86 -1.02 -22.31
CA ASN A 152 -5.86 -0.98 -21.25
C ASN A 152 -5.14 -0.91 -19.89
N SER A 153 -4.12 -1.72 -19.70
CA SER A 153 -3.30 -1.71 -18.48
C SER A 153 -2.60 -0.36 -18.26
N PHE A 154 -2.09 0.27 -19.33
CA PHE A 154 -1.53 1.61 -19.25
C PHE A 154 -2.55 2.64 -18.72
N TYR A 155 -3.73 2.69 -19.34
CA TYR A 155 -4.79 3.59 -18.88
C TYR A 155 -5.25 3.24 -17.46
N GLY A 156 -5.30 1.96 -17.11
CA GLY A 156 -5.58 1.49 -15.75
C GLY A 156 -4.59 2.05 -14.73
N THR A 157 -3.29 1.96 -15.00
CA THR A 157 -2.26 2.56 -14.14
C THR A 157 -2.44 4.08 -13.99
N CYS A 158 -2.64 4.79 -15.10
CA CYS A 158 -2.86 6.24 -15.05
C CYS A 158 -4.13 6.63 -14.29
N ILE A 159 -5.23 5.89 -14.47
CA ILE A 159 -6.51 6.13 -13.78
C ILE A 159 -6.38 5.84 -12.29
N VAL A 160 -5.69 4.78 -11.88
CA VAL A 160 -5.49 4.48 -10.46
C VAL A 160 -4.66 5.56 -9.78
N LEU A 161 -3.52 5.94 -10.37
CA LEU A 161 -2.64 6.96 -9.81
C LEU A 161 -3.30 8.34 -9.82
N GLY A 162 -3.89 8.74 -10.96
CA GLY A 162 -4.58 10.01 -11.10
C GLY A 162 -5.85 10.07 -10.25
N GLY A 163 -6.61 8.99 -10.19
CA GLY A 163 -7.79 8.85 -9.34
C GLY A 163 -7.45 8.96 -7.86
N SER A 164 -6.37 8.33 -7.41
CA SER A 164 -5.87 8.48 -6.04
C SER A 164 -5.51 9.94 -5.71
N MET A 165 -4.80 10.62 -6.61
CA MET A 165 -4.48 12.04 -6.43
C MET A 165 -5.73 12.93 -6.45
N LEU A 166 -6.70 12.66 -7.34
CA LEU A 166 -7.96 13.40 -7.40
C LEU A 166 -8.77 13.23 -6.12
N VAL A 167 -8.89 12.00 -5.62
CA VAL A 167 -9.54 11.73 -4.33
C VAL A 167 -8.86 12.51 -3.21
N GLU A 168 -7.53 12.51 -3.15
CA GLU A 168 -6.77 13.29 -2.16
C GLU A 168 -7.02 14.80 -2.30
N LEU A 169 -7.02 15.35 -3.51
CA LEU A 169 -7.25 16.78 -3.75
C LEU A 169 -8.68 17.21 -3.39
N VAL A 170 -9.68 16.42 -3.79
CA VAL A 170 -11.09 16.65 -3.46
C VAL A 170 -11.28 16.57 -1.94
N TYR A 171 -10.71 15.54 -1.32
CA TYR A 171 -10.80 15.37 0.12
C TYR A 171 -10.14 16.53 0.88
N ARG A 172 -8.94 16.97 0.47
CA ARG A 172 -8.30 18.16 1.04
C ARG A 172 -9.11 19.44 0.84
N GLY A 173 -9.69 19.61 -0.34
CA GLY A 173 -10.53 20.76 -0.68
C GLY A 173 -11.78 20.87 0.19
N ILE A 174 -12.45 19.74 0.46
CA ILE A 174 -13.64 19.67 1.31
C ILE A 174 -13.27 19.85 2.79
N THR A 175 -12.19 19.22 3.23
CA THR A 175 -11.86 19.13 4.66
C THR A 175 -11.07 20.35 5.19
N LYS A 176 -10.61 21.26 4.31
CA LYS A 176 -9.76 22.44 4.65
C LYS A 176 -8.58 22.12 5.59
N ARG A 177 -8.13 20.86 5.62
CA ARG A 177 -7.01 20.40 6.44
C ARG A 177 -5.71 20.75 5.71
N GLY A 178 -5.07 21.82 6.17
CA GLY A 178 -3.65 22.07 5.88
C GLY A 178 -2.77 21.32 6.88
N PHE A 179 -1.61 20.81 6.44
CA PHE A 179 -0.56 20.21 7.28
C PHE A 179 -0.28 21.01 8.57
N ILE A 180 -0.44 22.33 8.51
CA ILE A 180 -0.26 23.31 9.59
C ILE A 180 -1.13 23.01 10.82
N GLN A 181 -2.39 22.56 10.66
CA GLN A 181 -3.25 22.30 11.82
C GLN A 181 -2.80 21.06 12.61
N ARG A 182 -2.27 20.04 11.92
CA ARG A 182 -1.69 18.84 12.54
C ARG A 182 -0.37 19.18 13.23
N GLU A 183 0.48 19.96 12.57
CA GLU A 183 1.75 20.42 13.15
C GLU A 183 1.50 21.27 14.40
N LEU A 184 0.51 22.17 14.37
CA LEU A 184 0.05 22.93 15.55
C LEU A 184 -0.52 22.04 16.66
N ALA A 185 -1.25 20.97 16.33
CA ALA A 185 -1.79 20.03 17.31
C ALA A 185 -0.69 19.20 17.97
N LEU A 186 0.28 18.73 17.20
CA LEU A 186 1.46 18.01 17.71
C LEU A 186 2.31 18.92 18.59
N LEU A 187 2.59 20.15 18.15
CA LEU A 187 3.31 21.16 18.93
C LEU A 187 2.56 21.52 20.23
N LYS A 188 1.23 21.60 20.20
CA LYS A 188 0.42 21.81 21.42
C LYS A 188 0.56 20.64 22.39
N LYS A 189 0.48 19.41 21.89
CA LYS A 189 0.59 18.21 22.71
C LYS A 189 1.98 18.09 23.33
N GLU A 190 3.04 18.29 22.53
CA GLU A 190 4.42 18.31 22.99
C GLU A 190 4.65 19.40 24.05
N LYS A 191 4.08 20.60 23.84
CA LYS A 191 4.11 21.68 24.84
C LYS A 191 3.40 21.33 26.14
N GLU A 192 2.26 20.63 26.09
CA GLU A 192 1.55 20.17 27.30
C GLU A 192 2.34 19.10 28.06
N THR A 193 2.98 18.16 27.34
CA THR A 193 3.83 17.13 27.94
C THR A 193 5.04 17.76 28.63
N LEU A 194 5.76 18.65 27.93
CA LEU A 194 6.88 19.40 28.50
C LEU A 194 6.46 20.22 29.72
N ARG A 195 5.29 20.87 29.68
CA ARG A 195 4.77 21.64 30.81
C ARG A 195 4.48 20.75 32.03
N SER A 196 3.98 19.54 31.82
CA SER A 196 3.70 18.56 32.86
C SER A 196 4.99 18.04 33.50
N GLU A 197 5.98 17.65 32.69
CA GLU A 197 7.29 17.21 33.18
C GLU A 197 7.97 18.32 34.00
N MET A 198 7.94 19.57 33.50
CA MET A 198 8.52 20.71 34.20
C MET A 198 7.80 21.02 35.53
N SER A 199 6.49 20.79 35.63
CA SER A 199 5.76 20.96 36.89
C SER A 199 6.08 19.86 37.91
N GLU A 200 6.26 18.61 37.47
CA GLU A 200 6.67 17.51 38.35
C GLU A 200 8.10 17.71 38.88
N GLU A 201 9.03 18.15 38.03
CA GLU A 201 10.40 18.48 38.47
C GLU A 201 10.42 19.65 39.48
N LEU A 202 9.58 20.67 39.28
CA LEU A 202 9.50 21.82 40.18
C LEU A 202 8.94 21.42 41.56
N ASP A 203 7.91 20.57 41.61
CA ASP A 203 7.35 20.03 42.85
C ASP A 203 8.35 19.14 43.60
N GLN A 204 9.13 18.32 42.88
CA GLN A 204 10.21 17.54 43.48
C GLN A 204 11.30 18.41 44.12
N LEU A 205 11.63 19.56 43.53
CA LEU A 205 12.62 20.49 44.09
C LEU A 205 12.08 21.26 45.30
N LEU A 206 10.79 21.59 45.32
CA LEU A 206 10.13 22.30 46.42
C LEU A 206 9.89 21.43 47.66
N HIS A 207 9.67 20.13 47.49
CA HIS A 207 9.46 19.16 48.59
C HIS A 207 10.74 18.49 49.10
N LYS A 208 11.91 18.87 48.61
CA LYS A 208 13.22 18.37 49.06
C LYS A 208 13.89 19.25 50.14
N LYS A 209 13.14 20.15 50.76
CA LYS A 209 13.52 20.92 51.97
C LYS A 209 12.78 20.40 53.18
#